data_AF-A0A1A2UIL7-F1
#
_entry.id   AF-A0A1A2UIL7-F1
#
_cell.length_a   1.000
_cell.length_b   1.000
_cell.length_c   1.000
_cell.angle_alpha   90.00
_cell.angle_beta   90.00
_cell.angle_gamma   90.00
#
_symmetry.space_group_name_H-M   'P 1'
#
loop_
_entity.id
_entity.type
_entity.pdbx_description
1 polymer ?
#
loop_
_entity_poly.entity_id
_entity_poly.type
_entity_poly.pdbx_seq_one_letter_code
_entity_poly.pdbx_strand_id
1 'polypeptide(L)'
;MTTAAVLLAVAAWIGPGPSLVRARARIPVREHRVRPGRGPAHGPDPLAVASCLDVLAVCLGAGMAVATAAAAAAASAPPTLARVLRRAADLLALGADPVVAWTITPAARAGAADAQVEVLLRLARRSAASGAALAEGVAELAGQARHDA
;
A
#
# COMPACT_ATOMS: atom_id res chain seq x y z
N MET A 1 1.17 41.52 -1.84
CA MET A 1 0.36 40.44 -1.21
C MET A 1 -0.58 39.74 -2.20
N THR A 2 -1.05 40.41 -3.24
CA THR A 2 -1.93 39.88 -4.28
C THR A 2 -1.24 38.92 -5.26
N THR A 3 0.04 39.13 -5.59
CA THR A 3 0.80 38.28 -6.51
C THR A 3 1.04 36.87 -5.98
N ALA A 4 1.32 36.73 -4.69
CA ALA A 4 1.46 35.43 -4.03
C ALA A 4 0.14 34.64 -4.03
N ALA A 5 -0.99 35.31 -3.77
CA ALA A 5 -2.32 34.69 -3.82
C ALA A 5 -2.70 34.27 -5.25
N VAL A 6 -2.35 35.06 -6.27
CA VAL A 6 -2.58 34.73 -7.68
C VAL A 6 -1.73 33.52 -8.10
N LEU A 7 -0.45 33.45 -7.70
CA LEU A 7 0.40 32.30 -7.99
C LEU A 7 -0.10 31.01 -7.31
N LEU A 8 -0.62 31.11 -6.08
CA LEU A 8 -1.20 29.97 -5.34
C LEU A 8 -2.51 29.49 -5.98
N ALA A 9 -3.36 30.41 -6.43
CA ALA A 9 -4.59 30.08 -7.16
C ALA A 9 -4.29 29.43 -8.52
N VAL A 10 -3.29 29.93 -9.24
CA VAL A 10 -2.82 29.35 -10.51
C VAL A 10 -2.21 27.97 -10.29
N ALA A 11 -1.42 27.77 -9.23
CA ALA A 11 -0.87 26.45 -8.87
C ALA A 11 -1.97 25.44 -8.49
N ALA A 12 -2.99 25.86 -7.73
CA ALA A 12 -4.14 25.02 -7.39
C ALA A 12 -5.01 24.67 -8.61
N TRP A 13 -4.98 25.51 -9.66
CA TRP A 13 -5.66 25.23 -10.92
C TRP A 13 -4.86 24.29 -11.84
N ILE A 14 -3.54 24.21 -11.67
CA ILE A 14 -2.63 23.44 -12.53
C ILE A 14 -2.30 22.03 -11.96
N GLY A 15 -2.65 21.69 -10.71
CA GLY A 15 -2.43 20.33 -10.16
C GLY A 15 -3.56 19.79 -9.28
N PRO A 16 -3.79 18.46 -9.21
CA PRO A 16 -3.87 17.46 -10.28
C PRO A 16 -5.36 17.18 -10.62
N GLY A 17 -5.82 17.69 -11.76
CA GLY A 17 -7.11 17.30 -12.36
C GLY A 17 -6.97 16.27 -13.49
N PRO A 18 -6.59 15.00 -13.18
CA PRO A 18 -7.15 13.87 -13.93
C PRO A 18 -7.39 12.59 -13.09
N SER A 19 -7.03 12.58 -11.80
CA SER A 19 -7.14 11.40 -10.91
C SER A 19 -8.59 11.07 -10.57
N LEU A 20 -9.44 12.08 -10.35
CA LEU A 20 -10.87 11.89 -10.11
C LEU A 20 -11.65 11.44 -11.36
N VAL A 21 -11.19 11.83 -12.56
CA VAL A 21 -11.81 11.42 -13.83
C VAL A 21 -11.42 9.98 -14.17
N ARG A 22 -10.18 9.56 -13.91
CA ARG A 22 -9.75 8.15 -14.06
C ARG A 22 -10.41 7.21 -13.05
N ALA A 23 -10.80 7.71 -11.87
CA ALA A 23 -11.57 6.94 -10.90
C ALA A 23 -13.01 6.62 -11.40
N ARG A 24 -13.59 7.49 -12.24
CA ARG A 24 -14.92 7.25 -12.86
C ARG A 24 -14.86 6.53 -14.20
N ALA A 25 -13.76 6.66 -14.95
CA ALA A 25 -13.55 5.95 -16.21
C ALA A 25 -12.91 4.56 -16.01
N ARG A 26 -13.36 3.79 -15.01
CA ARG A 26 -13.00 2.36 -14.87
C ARG A 26 -13.51 1.59 -16.10
N ILE A 27 -12.77 1.66 -17.19
CA ILE A 27 -12.58 0.49 -18.05
C ILE A 27 -12.13 -0.58 -17.07
N PRO A 28 -12.81 -1.73 -16.97
CA PRO A 28 -12.24 -2.85 -16.26
C PRO A 28 -10.99 -3.22 -17.05
N VAL A 29 -9.83 -2.69 -16.63
CA VAL A 29 -8.55 -3.31 -16.94
C VAL A 29 -8.78 -4.72 -16.45
N ARG A 30 -8.87 -5.63 -17.41
CA ARG A 30 -9.06 -7.05 -17.20
C ARG A 30 -7.90 -7.43 -16.29
N GLU A 31 -8.17 -7.43 -14.98
CA GLU A 31 -7.17 -7.76 -13.98
C GLU A 31 -6.61 -9.07 -14.47
N HIS A 32 -5.30 -9.07 -14.74
CA HIS A 32 -4.58 -10.30 -14.96
C HIS A 32 -4.72 -11.00 -13.62
N ARG A 33 -5.80 -11.76 -13.48
CA ARG A 33 -6.10 -12.61 -12.34
C ARG A 33 -5.01 -13.66 -12.42
N VAL A 34 -3.83 -13.30 -11.91
CA VAL A 34 -2.79 -14.24 -11.57
C VAL A 34 -3.55 -15.26 -10.75
N ARG A 35 -3.73 -16.45 -11.35
CA ARG A 35 -4.44 -17.54 -10.70
C ARG A 35 -3.79 -17.67 -9.32
N PRO A 36 -4.56 -17.63 -8.21
CA PRO A 36 -3.98 -17.94 -6.91
C PRO A 36 -3.34 -19.32 -7.09
N GLY A 37 -2.01 -19.37 -6.94
CA GLY A 37 -1.26 -20.62 -6.98
C GLY A 37 -1.94 -21.57 -6.02
N ARG A 38 -2.70 -22.52 -6.56
CA ARG A 38 -3.50 -23.47 -5.80
C ARG A 38 -2.53 -24.58 -5.43
N GLY A 39 -1.69 -24.33 -4.44
CA GLY A 39 -0.83 -25.30 -3.79
C GLY A 39 -0.80 -24.97 -2.31
N PRO A 40 -0.96 -25.96 -1.40
CA PRO A 40 -0.78 -25.72 0.01
C PRO A 40 0.71 -25.53 0.28
N ALA A 41 1.22 -24.30 0.10
CA ALA A 41 2.50 -23.91 0.65
C ALA A 41 2.35 -23.95 2.18
N HIS A 42 2.77 -25.07 2.76
CA HIS A 42 2.88 -25.26 4.19
C HIS A 42 3.94 -24.29 4.71
N GLY A 43 3.49 -23.26 5.43
CA GLY A 43 4.35 -22.33 6.15
C GLY A 43 4.29 -20.88 5.64
N PRO A 44 4.63 -19.91 6.49
CA PRO A 44 4.81 -18.53 6.06
C PRO A 44 5.98 -18.48 5.07
N ASP A 45 5.69 -18.25 3.77
CA ASP A 45 6.72 -18.04 2.75
C ASP A 45 7.35 -16.64 2.94
N PRO A 46 8.60 -16.52 3.42
CA PRO A 46 9.23 -15.23 3.68
C PRO A 46 9.49 -14.44 2.39
N LEU A 47 9.76 -15.12 1.27
CA LEU A 47 9.98 -14.47 -0.03
C LEU A 47 8.69 -13.89 -0.60
N ALA A 48 7.53 -14.49 -0.32
CA ALA A 48 6.23 -13.92 -0.68
C ALA A 48 5.96 -12.59 0.05
N VAL A 49 6.43 -12.44 1.30
CA VAL A 49 6.36 -11.14 2.01
C VAL A 49 7.24 -10.12 1.31
N ALA A 50 8.50 -10.47 1.01
CA ALA A 50 9.43 -9.56 0.32
C ALA A 50 8.89 -9.10 -1.04
N SER A 51 8.39 -10.02 -1.87
CA SER A 51 7.82 -9.73 -3.18
C SER A 51 6.60 -8.79 -3.09
N CYS A 52 5.72 -9.02 -2.12
CA CYS A 52 4.60 -8.10 -1.85
C CYS A 52 5.06 -6.68 -1.48
N LEU A 53 6.10 -6.57 -0.65
CA LEU A 53 6.64 -5.27 -0.25
C LEU A 53 7.30 -4.55 -1.43
N ASP A 54 8.02 -5.26 -2.31
CA ASP A 54 8.57 -4.67 -3.53
C ASP A 54 7.47 -4.11 -4.44
N VAL A 55 6.38 -4.87 -4.65
CA VAL A 55 5.22 -4.38 -5.42
C VAL A 55 4.69 -3.09 -4.80
N LEU A 56 4.50 -3.05 -3.48
CA LEU A 56 4.04 -1.85 -2.79
C LEU A 56 5.01 -0.67 -2.97
N ALA A 57 6.32 -0.88 -2.80
CA ALA A 57 7.35 0.14 -2.94
C ALA A 57 7.39 0.71 -4.37
N VAL A 58 7.40 -0.15 -5.39
CA VAL A 58 7.37 0.25 -6.81
C VAL A 58 6.10 1.04 -7.11
N CYS A 59 4.96 0.58 -6.60
CA CYS A 59 3.68 1.23 -6.78
C CYS A 59 3.66 2.66 -6.20
N LEU A 60 4.16 2.82 -4.99
CA LEU A 60 4.24 4.13 -4.31
C LEU A 60 5.28 5.04 -4.96
N GLY A 61 6.44 4.49 -5.34
CA GLY A 61 7.50 5.22 -6.05
C GLY A 61 7.05 5.72 -7.43
N ALA A 62 6.13 5.00 -8.09
CA ALA A 62 5.48 5.44 -9.32
C ALA A 62 4.41 6.54 -9.11
N GLY A 63 4.18 6.99 -7.88
CA GLY A 63 3.21 8.03 -7.54
C GLY A 63 1.76 7.55 -7.48
N MET A 64 1.51 6.24 -7.36
CA MET A 64 0.15 5.74 -7.18
C MET A 64 -0.41 6.14 -5.81
N ALA A 65 -1.75 6.28 -5.74
CA ALA A 65 -2.43 6.51 -4.48
C ALA A 65 -2.17 5.33 -3.52
N VAL A 66 -1.99 5.62 -2.23
CA VAL A 66 -1.66 4.59 -1.22
C VAL A 66 -2.72 3.49 -1.18
N ALA A 67 -4.00 3.84 -1.32
CA ALA A 67 -5.10 2.87 -1.40
C ALA A 67 -4.94 1.90 -2.58
N THR A 68 -4.63 2.42 -3.78
CA THR A 68 -4.47 1.59 -4.98
C THR A 68 -3.19 0.75 -4.94
N ALA A 69 -2.11 1.31 -4.38
CA ALA A 69 -0.85 0.60 -4.20
C ALA A 69 -1.00 -0.57 -3.21
N ALA A 70 -1.69 -0.35 -2.08
CA ALA A 70 -1.98 -1.40 -1.10
C ALA A 70 -2.87 -2.51 -1.68
N ALA A 71 -3.90 -2.15 -2.47
CA ALA A 71 -4.75 -3.13 -3.15
C ALA A 71 -3.97 -3.98 -4.16
N ALA A 72 -3.07 -3.36 -4.95
CA ALA A 72 -2.22 -4.06 -5.89
C ALA A 72 -1.26 -5.03 -5.19
N ALA A 73 -0.58 -4.58 -4.12
CA ALA A 73 0.32 -5.42 -3.34
C ALA A 73 -0.40 -6.61 -2.67
N ALA A 74 -1.66 -6.42 -2.24
CA ALA A 74 -2.45 -7.48 -1.61
C ALA A 74 -2.72 -8.69 -2.51
N ALA A 75 -2.60 -8.56 -3.84
CA ALA A 75 -2.76 -9.66 -4.79
C ALA A 75 -1.60 -10.67 -4.74
N SER A 76 -0.41 -10.21 -4.35
CA SER A 76 0.81 -11.03 -4.23
C SER A 76 1.15 -11.41 -2.79
N ALA A 77 0.38 -10.92 -1.81
CA ALA A 77 0.66 -11.08 -0.40
C ALA A 77 0.25 -12.47 0.16
N PRO A 78 0.97 -13.00 1.16
CA PRO A 78 0.50 -14.11 1.98
C PRO A 78 -0.85 -13.80 2.67
N PRO A 79 -1.66 -14.80 3.02
CA PRO A 79 -3.07 -14.62 3.41
C PRO A 79 -3.30 -13.62 4.55
N THR A 80 -2.40 -13.58 5.55
CA THR A 80 -2.49 -12.65 6.68
C THR A 80 -2.20 -11.21 6.24
N LEU A 81 -1.08 -10.98 5.56
CA LEU A 81 -0.71 -9.66 5.04
C LEU A 81 -1.73 -9.15 4.01
N ALA A 82 -2.24 -10.04 3.16
CA ALA A 82 -3.23 -9.70 2.15
C ALA A 82 -4.54 -9.15 2.75
N ARG A 83 -5.00 -9.72 3.88
CA ARG A 83 -6.19 -9.22 4.60
C ARG A 83 -5.96 -7.82 5.16
N VAL A 84 -4.78 -7.57 5.71
CA VAL A 84 -4.39 -6.28 6.27
C VAL A 84 -4.32 -5.21 5.19
N LEU A 85 -3.64 -5.51 4.08
CA LEU A 85 -3.48 -4.58 2.96
C LEU A 85 -4.82 -4.25 2.30
N ARG A 86 -5.71 -5.23 2.09
CA ARG A 86 -7.07 -4.97 1.58
C ARG A 86 -7.87 -4.07 2.51
N ARG A 87 -7.89 -4.37 3.80
CA ARG A 87 -8.61 -3.53 4.78
C ARG A 87 -8.09 -2.10 4.80
N ALA A 88 -6.78 -1.91 4.81
CA ALA A 88 -6.18 -0.58 4.76
C ALA A 88 -6.53 0.13 3.44
N ALA A 89 -6.43 -0.56 2.31
CA ALA A 89 -6.81 -0.04 0.99
C ALA A 89 -8.27 0.42 0.97
N ASP A 90 -9.19 -0.39 1.48
CA ASP A 90 -10.62 -0.08 1.54
C ASP A 90 -10.89 1.14 2.43
N LEU A 91 -10.27 1.20 3.63
CA LEU A 91 -10.42 2.35 4.53
C LEU A 91 -9.86 3.64 3.93
N LEU A 92 -8.68 3.57 3.30
CA LEU A 92 -8.08 4.72 2.62
C LEU A 92 -8.92 5.17 1.41
N ALA A 93 -9.49 4.23 0.66
CA ALA A 93 -10.38 4.53 -0.47
C ALA A 93 -11.69 5.18 -0.01
N LEU A 94 -12.16 4.86 1.20
CA LEU A 94 -13.29 5.52 1.85
C LEU A 94 -12.92 6.89 2.46
N GLY A 95 -11.65 7.31 2.41
CA GLY A 95 -11.18 8.57 2.97
C GLY A 95 -10.94 8.54 4.47
N ALA A 96 -10.77 7.36 5.08
CA ALA A 96 -10.41 7.24 6.48
C ALA A 96 -9.02 7.85 6.75
N ASP A 97 -8.81 8.28 7.99
CA ASP A 97 -7.50 8.73 8.46
C ASP A 97 -6.42 7.65 8.19
N PRO A 98 -5.28 8.00 7.59
CA PRO A 98 -4.22 7.04 7.28
C PRO A 98 -3.68 6.27 8.49
N VAL A 99 -3.56 6.90 9.66
CA VAL A 99 -3.10 6.23 10.88
C VAL A 99 -4.13 5.19 11.34
N VAL A 100 -5.42 5.53 11.25
CA VAL A 100 -6.52 4.60 11.53
C VAL A 100 -6.54 3.43 10.55
N ALA A 101 -6.36 3.68 9.25
CA ALA A 101 -6.34 2.65 8.22
C ALA A 101 -5.23 1.60 8.44
N TRP A 102 -4.07 2.02 8.95
CA TRP A 102 -2.93 1.18 9.28
C TRP A 102 -2.95 0.63 10.72
N THR A 103 -4.10 0.66 11.39
CA THR A 103 -4.28 0.06 12.72
C THR A 103 -5.02 -1.27 12.60
N ILE A 104 -4.44 -2.36 13.10
CA ILE A 104 -5.09 -3.68 13.12
C ILE A 104 -5.85 -3.88 14.43
N THR A 105 -7.08 -4.41 14.33
CA THR A 105 -7.82 -4.94 15.48
C THR A 105 -7.28 -6.34 15.84
N PRO A 106 -7.00 -6.65 17.13
CA PRO A 106 -6.22 -7.82 17.61
C PRO A 106 -6.61 -9.24 17.15
N ALA A 107 -7.69 -9.44 16.41
CA ALA A 107 -8.30 -10.74 16.16
C ALA A 107 -7.52 -11.66 15.20
N ALA A 108 -6.30 -11.30 14.78
CA ALA A 108 -5.57 -12.01 13.73
C ALA A 108 -4.09 -12.28 14.07
N ARG A 109 -3.75 -12.64 15.33
CA ARG A 109 -2.37 -12.98 15.70
C ARG A 109 -2.16 -14.48 15.87
N ALA A 110 -1.28 -15.06 15.05
CA ALA A 110 -0.54 -16.30 15.31
C ALA A 110 0.52 -16.55 14.19
N GLY A 111 1.76 -16.07 14.36
CA GLY A 111 2.93 -16.55 13.60
C GLY A 111 4.07 -15.53 13.39
N ALA A 112 5.24 -15.99 12.91
CA ALA A 112 6.40 -15.12 12.61
C ALA A 112 6.12 -14.07 11.51
N ALA A 113 5.21 -14.38 10.58
CA ALA A 113 4.66 -13.40 9.63
C ALA A 113 4.00 -12.20 10.33
N ASP A 114 3.57 -12.33 11.58
CA ASP A 114 2.99 -11.22 12.35
C ASP A 114 4.04 -10.17 12.74
N ALA A 115 5.31 -10.55 12.91
CA ALA A 115 6.37 -9.60 13.25
C ALA A 115 6.63 -8.63 12.09
N GLN A 116 6.78 -9.15 10.87
CA GLN A 116 6.97 -8.34 9.66
C GLN A 116 5.72 -7.49 9.36
N VAL A 117 4.53 -8.04 9.58
CA VAL A 117 3.27 -7.28 9.50
C VAL A 117 3.26 -6.12 10.52
N GLU A 118 3.65 -6.34 11.77
CA GLU A 118 3.70 -5.29 12.79
C GLU A 118 4.73 -4.20 12.43
N VAL A 119 5.90 -4.58 11.91
CA VAL A 119 6.91 -3.64 11.42
C VAL A 119 6.35 -2.79 10.28
N LEU A 120 5.69 -3.41 9.28
CA LEU A 120 5.03 -2.69 8.19
C LEU A 120 3.98 -1.72 8.71
N LEU A 121 3.14 -2.11 9.65
CA LEU A 121 2.08 -1.22 10.15
C LEU A 121 2.64 -0.05 10.94
N ARG A 122 3.68 -0.30 11.75
CA ARG A 122 4.38 0.75 12.50
C ARG A 122 5.04 1.73 11.53
N LEU A 123 5.71 1.19 10.51
CA LEU A 123 6.28 1.94 9.40
C LEU A 123 5.20 2.80 8.69
N ALA A 124 4.06 2.19 8.39
CA ALA A 124 2.99 2.84 7.66
C ALA A 124 2.35 3.96 8.48
N ARG A 125 2.13 3.76 9.78
CA ARG A 125 1.64 4.80 10.69
C ARG A 125 2.61 5.99 10.81
N ARG A 126 3.93 5.74 10.91
CA ARG A 126 4.93 6.84 11.00
C ARG A 126 5.07 7.64 9.69
N SER A 127 4.77 7.03 8.55
CA SER A 127 4.95 7.62 7.21
C SER A 127 3.61 7.98 6.54
N ALA A 128 2.49 7.84 7.24
CA ALA A 128 1.15 7.88 6.66
C ALA A 128 0.81 9.22 5.97
N ALA A 129 1.48 10.30 6.36
CA ALA A 129 1.34 11.62 5.75
C ALA A 129 2.09 11.78 4.40
N SER A 130 3.01 10.87 4.05
CA SER A 130 3.84 10.95 2.84
C SER A 130 4.00 9.59 2.15
N GLY A 131 3.42 9.45 0.96
CA GLY A 131 3.56 8.24 0.13
C GLY A 131 5.00 7.95 -0.30
N ALA A 132 5.84 8.98 -0.49
CA ALA A 132 7.24 8.80 -0.86
C ALA A 132 8.08 8.24 0.31
N ALA A 133 7.86 8.76 1.53
CA ALA A 133 8.51 8.23 2.72
C ALA A 133 8.08 6.78 3.02
N LEU A 134 6.81 6.46 2.72
CA LEU A 134 6.31 5.10 2.80
C LEU A 134 6.99 4.18 1.76
N ALA A 135 7.17 4.65 0.52
CA ALA A 135 7.83 3.87 -0.54
C ALA A 135 9.25 3.45 -0.14
N GLU A 136 10.04 4.41 0.36
CA GLU A 136 11.42 4.18 0.79
C GLU A 136 11.48 3.20 1.97
N GLY A 137 10.69 3.44 3.02
CA GLY A 137 10.66 2.54 4.17
C GLY A 137 10.18 1.12 3.85
N VAL A 138 9.25 0.97 2.88
CA VAL A 138 8.76 -0.35 2.45
C VAL A 138 9.83 -1.06 1.61
N ALA A 139 10.60 -0.35 0.79
CA ALA A 139 11.71 -0.93 0.02
C ALA A 139 12.81 -1.45 0.95
N GLU A 140 13.15 -0.70 1.99
CA GLU A 140 14.09 -1.16 3.05
C GLU A 140 13.55 -2.42 3.75
N LEU A 141 12.27 -2.42 4.11
CA LEU A 141 11.64 -3.58 4.75
C LEU A 141 11.63 -4.82 3.84
N ALA A 142 11.42 -4.64 2.53
CA ALA A 142 11.54 -5.73 1.55
C ALA A 142 12.97 -6.27 1.50
N GLY A 143 13.97 -5.39 1.58
CA GLY A 143 15.38 -5.75 1.74
C GLY A 143 15.60 -6.63 2.97
N GLN A 144 15.13 -6.20 4.14
CA GLN A 144 15.25 -6.95 5.38
C GLN A 144 14.55 -8.31 5.30
N ALA A 145 13.33 -8.36 4.76
CA ALA A 145 12.57 -9.60 4.60
C ALA A 145 13.29 -10.64 3.72
N ARG A 146 14.09 -10.21 2.73
CA ARG A 146 14.95 -11.10 1.94
C ARG A 146 16.17 -11.62 2.72
N HIS A 147 16.74 -10.80 3.61
CA HIS A 147 17.88 -11.21 4.43
C HIS A 147 17.47 -12.18 5.54
N ASP A 148 16.23 -12.07 6.02
CA ASP A 148 15.67 -12.92 7.09
C ASP A 148 15.08 -14.26 6.57
N ALA A 149 15.03 -14.47 5.25
CA ALA A 149 14.45 -15.63 4.58
C ALA A 149 15.45 -16.78 4.42
#